data_AF-A0A8B7DV82-F1
#
_entry.id   AF-A0A8B7DV82-F1
#
_cell.length_a   1.000
_cell.length_b   1.000
_cell.length_c   1.000
_cell.angle_alpha   90.00
_cell.angle_beta   90.00
_cell.angle_gamma   90.00
#
_symmetry.space_group_name_H-M   'P 1'
#
loop_
_entity.id
_entity.type
_entity.pdbx_description
1 polymer ?
#
loop_
_entity_poly.entity_id
_entity_poly.type
_entity_poly.pdbx_seq_one_letter_code
_entity_poly.pdbx_strand_id
1 'polypeptide(L)'
;MSRNNLTYDKLISKCCGEVSYKIGSDWLQWGRFLGLSDSDLNNIGSDNVKCYEKADNVFKKWKQMNGNPSWEQLKKELVAFRRPDIVVEIEKEYGDSLSYPENSRYEVISFDLFKQARNEYKKGISEICSALKNYYLENYEKVIEIHPPLKVPESVDLIHKFVDLCIVDAVKTQMNAVCNVERKEFLEKQMSYTPIPYSEIFMKEKSVLLISGIAGIGKTWLLRKCLLDWSKNLIWKNVELVFYLEYRRYFK
;
A
#
# COMPACT_ATOMS: atom_id res chain seq x y z
N MET A 1 18.07 40.37 8.31
CA MET A 1 17.66 38.95 8.31
C MET A 1 16.31 38.82 9.00
N SER A 2 15.29 38.34 8.30
CA SER A 2 13.94 38.20 8.85
C SER A 2 13.88 37.08 9.90
N ARG A 3 13.03 37.25 10.93
CA ARG A 3 12.78 36.25 12.00
C ARG A 3 12.47 34.85 11.44
N ASN A 4 11.88 34.80 10.25
CA ASN A 4 11.46 33.57 9.56
C ASN A 4 12.64 32.75 9.00
N ASN A 5 13.72 33.39 8.57
CA ASN A 5 14.90 32.69 8.04
C ASN A 5 15.66 31.97 9.18
N LEU A 6 15.68 32.57 10.37
CA LEU A 6 16.30 31.97 11.56
C LEU A 6 15.57 30.70 12.02
N THR A 7 14.24 30.66 11.88
CA THR A 7 13.43 29.48 12.18
C THR A 7 13.62 28.37 11.15
N TYR A 8 13.76 28.72 9.86
CA TYR A 8 13.96 27.74 8.80
C TYR A 8 15.36 27.11 8.86
N ASP A 9 16.42 27.89 9.06
CA ASP A 9 17.77 27.37 9.24
C ASP A 9 17.86 26.38 10.42
N LYS A 10 17.09 26.66 11.48
CA LYS A 10 17.00 25.77 12.64
C LYS A 10 16.24 24.47 12.31
N LEU A 11 15.21 24.52 11.46
CA LEU A 11 14.49 23.34 10.99
C LEU A 11 15.38 22.48 10.07
N ILE A 12 16.06 23.08 9.10
CA ILE A 12 17.01 22.39 8.23
C ILE A 12 18.11 21.73 9.07
N SER A 13 18.64 22.42 10.08
CA SER A 13 19.62 21.83 10.99
C SER A 13 19.09 20.61 11.74
N LYS A 14 17.80 20.56 12.09
CA LYS A 14 17.18 19.38 12.70
C LYS A 14 17.08 18.24 11.70
N CYS A 15 16.61 18.52 10.48
CA CYS A 15 16.52 17.51 9.43
C CYS A 15 17.88 16.91 9.11
N CYS A 16 18.95 17.72 9.01
CA CYS A 16 20.30 17.20 8.83
C CYS A 16 20.70 16.24 9.95
N GLY A 17 20.38 16.54 11.21
CA GLY A 17 20.66 15.64 12.34
C GLY A 17 19.91 14.31 12.25
N GLU A 18 18.62 14.35 11.88
CA GLU A 18 17.82 13.13 11.66
C GLU A 18 18.36 12.30 10.49
N VAL A 19 18.77 12.96 9.40
CA VAL A 19 19.42 12.28 8.27
C VAL A 19 20.72 11.63 8.72
N SER A 20 21.58 12.34 9.47
CA SER A 20 22.83 11.79 9.99
C SER A 20 22.61 10.54 10.84
N TYR A 21 21.60 10.57 11.70
CA TYR A 21 21.24 9.42 12.54
C TYR A 21 20.83 8.21 11.69
N LYS A 22 20.00 8.43 10.65
CA LYS A 22 19.46 7.36 9.78
C LYS A 22 20.44 6.87 8.72
N ILE A 23 21.40 7.69 8.31
CA ILE A 23 22.53 7.28 7.46
C ILE A 23 23.47 6.38 8.26
N GLY A 24 23.73 6.71 9.53
CA GLY A 24 24.43 5.83 10.45
C GLY A 24 25.77 5.35 9.90
N SER A 25 25.92 4.02 9.74
CA SER A 25 27.16 3.39 9.26
C SER A 25 27.53 3.74 7.82
N ASP A 26 26.58 4.20 7.01
CA ASP A 26 26.79 4.51 5.59
C ASP A 26 27.43 5.89 5.37
N TRP A 27 27.77 6.61 6.45
CA TRP A 27 28.32 7.96 6.42
C TRP A 27 29.53 8.12 5.48
N LEU A 28 30.38 7.09 5.37
CA LEU A 28 31.55 7.13 4.48
C LEU A 28 31.14 7.11 3.01
N GLN A 29 30.20 6.23 2.65
CA GLN A 29 29.68 6.14 1.28
C GLN A 29 28.89 7.39 0.93
N TRP A 30 28.10 7.90 1.87
CA TRP A 30 27.38 9.15 1.74
C TRP A 30 28.32 10.34 1.53
N GLY A 31 29.39 10.45 2.32
CA GLY A 31 30.37 11.52 2.18
C GLY A 31 31.08 11.50 0.83
N ARG A 32 31.45 10.31 0.33
CA ARG A 32 32.00 10.15 -1.04
C ARG A 32 30.99 10.56 -2.10
N PHE A 33 29.73 10.16 -1.93
CA PHE A 33 28.65 10.51 -2.85
C PHE A 33 28.44 12.02 -2.93
N LEU A 34 28.51 12.71 -1.80
CA LEU A 34 28.45 14.17 -1.70
C LEU A 34 29.71 14.90 -2.19
N GLY A 35 30.73 14.16 -2.64
CA GLY A 35 31.95 14.71 -3.23
C GLY A 35 33.05 15.11 -2.24
N LEU A 36 33.01 14.62 -0.99
CA LEU A 36 34.11 14.83 -0.04
C LEU A 36 35.34 14.00 -0.45
N SER A 37 36.53 14.54 -0.25
CA SER A 37 37.77 13.82 -0.51
C SER A 37 38.01 12.71 0.53
N ASP A 38 38.74 11.66 0.15
CA ASP A 38 39.12 10.61 1.10
C ASP A 38 39.96 11.15 2.28
N SER A 39 40.72 12.23 2.09
CA SER A 39 41.45 12.86 3.19
C SER A 39 40.52 13.48 4.23
N ASP A 40 39.46 14.18 3.79
CA ASP A 40 38.47 14.76 4.70
C ASP A 40 37.70 13.66 5.43
N LEU A 41 37.34 12.58 4.75
CA LEU A 41 36.61 11.45 5.33
C LEU A 41 37.45 10.67 6.34
N ASN A 42 38.75 10.50 6.09
CA ASN A 42 39.66 9.86 7.03
C ASN A 42 39.79 10.67 8.32
N ASN A 43 39.91 12.00 8.22
CA ASN A 43 39.94 12.89 9.39
C ASN A 43 38.63 12.83 10.18
N ILE A 44 37.47 12.85 9.50
CA ILE A 44 36.17 12.69 10.17
C ILE A 44 36.08 11.34 10.88
N GLY A 45 36.63 10.29 10.26
CA GLY A 45 36.66 8.94 10.79
C GLY A 45 37.51 8.76 12.04
N SER A 46 38.65 9.46 12.15
CA SER A 46 39.55 9.42 13.30
C SER A 46 39.03 10.21 14.50
N ASP A 47 38.31 11.29 14.26
CA ASP A 47 37.97 12.27 15.30
C ASP A 47 36.70 11.92 16.09
N ASN A 48 35.93 10.92 15.65
CA ASN A 48 34.61 10.62 16.21
C ASN A 48 34.43 9.13 16.46
N VAL A 49 33.80 8.78 17.59
CA VAL A 49 33.59 7.37 17.95
C VAL A 49 32.27 6.86 17.37
N LYS A 50 31.22 7.69 17.32
CA LYS A 50 29.88 7.25 16.91
C LYS A 50 29.58 7.54 15.44
N CYS A 51 28.85 6.63 14.78
CA CYS A 51 28.55 6.74 13.35
C CYS A 51 27.70 7.98 13.00
N TYR A 52 26.74 8.37 13.83
CA TYR A 52 25.95 9.59 13.56
C TYR A 52 26.79 10.87 13.68
N GLU A 53 27.77 10.92 14.59
CA GLU A 53 28.67 12.07 14.74
C GLU A 53 29.55 12.23 13.48
N LYS A 54 29.96 11.10 12.89
CA LYS A 54 30.66 11.09 11.60
C LYS A 54 29.77 11.60 10.47
N ALA A 55 28.52 11.15 10.40
CA ALA A 55 27.56 11.63 9.41
C ALA A 55 27.24 13.13 9.58
N ASP A 56 27.10 13.63 10.81
CA ASP A 56 26.93 15.06 11.09
C ASP A 56 28.12 15.88 10.62
N ASN A 57 29.34 15.39 10.84
CA ASN A 57 30.55 16.06 10.39
C ASN A 57 30.70 16.04 8.86
N VAL A 58 30.22 14.98 8.18
CA VAL A 58 30.06 14.98 6.72
C VAL A 58 29.13 16.11 6.28
N PHE A 59 27.97 16.28 6.93
CA PHE A 59 27.06 17.38 6.60
C PHE A 59 27.65 18.77 6.85
N LYS A 60 28.39 18.96 7.96
CA LYS A 60 29.08 20.23 8.24
C LYS A 60 30.08 20.55 7.14
N LYS A 61 30.86 19.57 6.70
CA LYS A 61 31.86 19.75 5.64
C LYS A 61 31.20 20.01 4.27
N TRP A 62 30.15 19.26 3.95
CA TRP A 62 29.37 19.48 2.72
C TRP A 62 28.74 20.88 2.67
N LYS A 63 28.22 21.36 3.80
CA LYS A 63 27.70 22.73 3.96
C LYS A 63 28.79 23.80 3.80
N GLN A 64 30.04 23.52 4.18
CA GLN A 64 31.16 24.43 3.91
C GLN A 64 31.50 24.50 2.41
N MET A 65 31.37 23.39 1.69
CA MET A 65 31.67 23.33 0.25
C MET A 65 30.58 23.97 -0.61
N ASN A 66 29.30 23.71 -0.29
CA ASN A 66 28.17 24.04 -1.15
C ASN A 66 27.24 25.14 -0.58
N GLY A 67 27.56 25.69 0.59
CA GLY A 67 26.69 26.64 1.29
C GLY A 67 25.57 25.95 2.09
N ASN A 68 24.61 26.75 2.61
CA ASN A 68 23.46 26.20 3.34
C ASN A 68 22.57 25.38 2.38
N PRO A 69 22.43 24.06 2.60
CA PRO A 69 21.57 23.26 1.74
C PRO A 69 20.09 23.53 2.04
N SER A 70 19.26 23.56 1.00
CA SER A 70 17.81 23.49 1.16
C SER A 70 17.35 22.05 1.38
N TRP A 71 16.15 21.86 1.95
CA TRP A 71 15.56 20.52 2.07
C TRP A 71 15.39 19.84 0.71
N GLU A 72 15.00 20.57 -0.33
CA GLU A 72 14.85 20.02 -1.68
C GLU A 72 16.17 19.55 -2.30
N GLN A 73 17.26 20.27 -2.03
CA GLN A 73 18.59 19.82 -2.43
C GLN A 73 18.96 18.53 -1.68
N LEU A 74 18.76 18.50 -0.37
CA LEU A 74 19.03 17.33 0.45
C LEU A 74 18.22 16.09 0.00
N LYS A 75 16.94 16.30 -0.32
CA LYS A 75 16.02 15.28 -0.84
C LYS A 75 16.50 14.69 -2.16
N LYS A 76 16.94 15.53 -3.11
CA LYS A 76 17.50 15.06 -4.39
C LYS A 76 18.71 14.17 -4.18
N GLU A 77 19.63 14.58 -3.31
CA GLU A 77 20.83 13.78 -3.01
C GLU A 77 20.47 12.45 -2.33
N LEU A 78 19.54 12.44 -1.38
CA LEU A 78 19.09 11.20 -0.72
C LEU A 78 18.43 10.21 -1.67
N VAL A 79 17.59 10.70 -2.58
CA VAL A 79 16.96 9.85 -3.62
C VAL A 79 18.03 9.29 -4.57
N ALA A 80 18.98 10.12 -4.99
CA ALA A 80 20.08 9.69 -5.86
C ALA A 80 21.01 8.67 -5.18
N PHE A 81 21.20 8.80 -3.87
CA PHE A 81 21.93 7.84 -3.02
C PHE A 81 21.10 6.60 -2.65
N ARG A 82 19.89 6.43 -3.22
CA ARG A 82 19.00 5.28 -2.99
C ARG A 82 18.54 5.13 -1.53
N ARG A 83 18.38 6.25 -0.81
CA ARG A 83 17.74 6.31 0.51
C ARG A 83 16.45 7.14 0.52
N PRO A 84 15.46 6.83 -0.33
CA PRO A 84 14.17 7.53 -0.30
C PRO A 84 13.35 7.23 0.96
N ASP A 85 13.68 6.16 1.69
CA ASP A 85 13.11 5.82 3.00
C ASP A 85 13.28 6.96 4.01
N ILE A 86 14.47 7.56 4.06
CA ILE A 86 14.77 8.68 4.96
C ILE A 86 13.94 9.91 4.60
N VAL A 87 13.76 10.17 3.31
CA VAL A 87 12.94 11.30 2.82
C VAL A 87 11.50 11.15 3.27
N VAL A 88 10.91 9.96 3.10
CA VAL A 88 9.52 9.69 3.48
C VAL A 88 9.30 9.91 4.99
N GLU A 89 10.25 9.49 5.82
CA GLU A 89 10.15 9.65 7.27
C GLU A 89 10.28 11.11 7.70
N ILE A 90 11.22 11.85 7.12
CA ILE A 90 11.39 13.27 7.46
C ILE A 90 10.22 14.11 6.95
N GLU A 91 9.68 13.82 5.76
CA GLU A 91 8.48 14.50 5.27
C GLU A 91 7.24 14.17 6.12
N LYS A 92 7.16 12.97 6.67
CA LYS A 92 6.10 12.61 7.62
C LYS A 92 6.17 13.42 8.91
N GLU A 93 7.38 13.74 9.38
CA GLU A 93 7.59 14.42 10.66
C GLU A 93 7.64 15.95 10.53
N TYR A 94 8.20 16.46 9.43
CA TYR A 94 8.51 17.88 9.23
C TYR A 94 7.93 18.49 7.95
N GLY A 95 7.24 17.70 7.11
CA GLY A 95 6.80 18.12 5.77
C GLY A 95 5.95 19.38 5.72
N ASP A 96 5.12 19.64 6.75
CA ASP A 96 4.32 20.87 6.83
C ASP A 96 5.18 22.13 7.11
N SER A 97 6.32 21.96 7.80
CA SER A 97 7.19 23.06 8.25
C SER A 97 8.40 23.32 7.33
N LEU A 98 8.73 22.39 6.43
CA LEU A 98 9.85 22.51 5.49
C LEU A 98 9.51 23.28 4.21
N SER A 99 8.28 23.79 4.10
CA SER A 99 7.92 24.78 3.10
C SER A 99 8.44 26.17 3.53
N TYR A 100 9.42 26.72 2.78
CA TYR A 100 9.95 28.10 2.72
C TYR A 100 11.15 28.54 3.59
N PRO A 101 12.07 29.40 3.08
CA PRO A 101 12.18 30.06 1.75
C PRO A 101 13.56 29.77 1.04
N GLU A 102 13.83 29.99 -0.25
CA GLU A 102 13.51 31.07 -1.19
C GLU A 102 13.48 30.55 -2.65
N ASN A 103 12.38 30.82 -3.37
CA ASN A 103 12.34 31.64 -4.62
C ASN A 103 11.04 31.35 -5.40
N SER A 104 9.88 31.70 -4.83
CA SER A 104 8.62 31.07 -5.27
C SER A 104 7.45 32.05 -5.32
N ARG A 105 7.12 32.51 -6.53
CA ARG A 105 5.70 32.64 -6.94
C ARG A 105 5.29 31.47 -7.83
N TYR A 106 6.20 30.98 -8.68
CA TYR A 106 5.92 29.84 -9.56
C TYR A 106 5.97 28.48 -8.85
N GLU A 107 6.86 28.29 -7.86
CA GLU A 107 6.93 27.01 -7.12
C GLU A 107 5.86 26.86 -6.03
N VAL A 108 5.35 27.96 -5.44
CA VAL A 108 4.21 27.93 -4.50
C VAL A 108 2.97 27.47 -5.22
N ILE A 109 2.70 28.11 -6.36
CA ILE A 109 1.60 27.73 -7.24
C ILE A 109 1.78 26.27 -7.66
N SER A 110 3.00 25.84 -8.04
CA SER A 110 3.27 24.44 -8.39
C SER A 110 2.98 23.48 -7.23
N PHE A 111 3.49 23.73 -6.03
CA PHE A 111 3.30 22.84 -4.87
C PHE A 111 1.86 22.83 -4.37
N ASP A 112 1.20 23.98 -4.31
CA ASP A 112 -0.21 24.08 -3.97
C ASP A 112 -1.07 23.40 -5.04
N LEU A 113 -0.74 23.54 -6.32
CA LEU A 113 -1.38 22.80 -7.42
C LEU A 113 -1.11 21.30 -7.31
N PHE A 114 0.08 20.84 -6.92
CA PHE A 114 0.39 19.43 -6.74
C PHE A 114 -0.34 18.83 -5.54
N LYS A 115 -0.40 19.56 -4.41
CA LYS A 115 -1.15 19.17 -3.21
C LYS A 115 -2.64 19.16 -3.50
N GLN A 116 -3.14 20.19 -4.21
CA GLN A 116 -4.51 20.27 -4.69
C GLN A 116 -4.81 19.13 -5.66
N ALA A 117 -3.98 18.87 -6.66
CA ALA A 117 -4.16 17.77 -7.60
C ALA A 117 -4.12 16.41 -6.91
N ARG A 118 -3.24 16.20 -5.93
CA ARG A 118 -3.20 14.95 -5.14
C ARG A 118 -4.45 14.81 -4.27
N ASN A 119 -4.94 15.90 -3.69
CA ASN A 119 -6.17 15.91 -2.90
C ASN A 119 -7.42 15.69 -3.78
N GLU A 120 -7.47 16.33 -4.95
CA GLU A 120 -8.50 16.14 -5.98
C GLU A 120 -8.48 14.71 -6.51
N TYR A 121 -7.30 14.14 -6.77
CA TYR A 121 -7.12 12.74 -7.14
C TYR A 121 -7.62 11.80 -6.04
N LYS A 122 -7.21 12.02 -4.78
CA LYS A 122 -7.65 11.21 -3.64
C LYS A 122 -9.14 11.32 -3.41
N LYS A 123 -9.70 12.53 -3.58
CA LYS A 123 -11.15 12.78 -3.55
C LYS A 123 -11.85 12.03 -4.67
N GLY A 124 -11.33 12.08 -5.89
CA GLY A 124 -11.85 11.33 -7.04
C GLY A 124 -11.83 9.83 -6.81
N ILE A 125 -10.75 9.26 -6.26
CA ILE A 125 -10.71 7.84 -5.87
C ILE A 125 -11.77 7.53 -4.81
N SER A 126 -11.91 8.37 -3.79
CA SER A 126 -12.92 8.16 -2.74
C SER A 126 -14.34 8.21 -3.30
N GLU A 127 -14.61 9.12 -4.24
CA GLU A 127 -15.89 9.23 -4.96
C GLU A 127 -16.15 7.97 -5.81
N ILE A 128 -15.16 7.52 -6.58
CA ILE A 128 -15.25 6.29 -7.39
C ILE A 128 -15.44 5.07 -6.49
N CYS A 129 -14.71 4.97 -5.37
CA CYS A 129 -14.84 3.90 -4.39
C CYS A 129 -16.28 3.86 -3.86
N SER A 130 -16.82 5.01 -3.46
CA SER A 130 -18.19 5.12 -2.95
C SER A 130 -19.22 4.74 -4.01
N ALA A 131 -19.03 5.21 -5.25
CA ALA A 131 -19.88 4.87 -6.39
C ALA A 131 -19.84 3.35 -6.71
N LEU A 132 -18.66 2.73 -6.69
CA LEU A 132 -18.49 1.29 -6.91
C LEU A 132 -19.17 0.46 -5.82
N LYS A 133 -19.00 0.85 -4.55
CA LYS A 133 -19.66 0.17 -3.42
C LYS A 133 -21.18 0.24 -3.54
N ASN A 134 -21.72 1.42 -3.85
CA ASN A 134 -23.16 1.59 -4.10
C ASN A 134 -23.64 0.77 -5.29
N TYR A 135 -22.88 0.77 -6.39
CA TYR A 135 -23.18 -0.05 -7.56
C TYR A 135 -23.28 -1.54 -7.21
N TYR A 136 -22.34 -2.08 -6.42
CA TYR A 136 -22.41 -3.49 -6.02
C TYR A 136 -23.56 -3.80 -5.08
N LEU A 137 -23.87 -2.92 -4.13
CA LEU A 137 -25.04 -3.06 -3.27
C LEU A 137 -26.33 -3.11 -4.11
N GLU A 138 -26.52 -2.14 -5.01
CA GLU A 138 -27.72 -2.06 -5.85
C GLU A 138 -27.88 -3.25 -6.80
N ASN A 139 -26.79 -3.73 -7.40
CA ASN A 139 -26.84 -4.75 -8.46
C ASN A 139 -26.70 -6.20 -7.97
N TYR A 140 -26.13 -6.42 -6.77
CA TYR A 140 -25.84 -7.77 -6.28
C TYR A 140 -26.48 -8.12 -4.94
N GLU A 141 -27.03 -7.16 -4.17
CA GLU A 141 -27.70 -7.46 -2.90
C GLU A 141 -28.97 -8.28 -3.11
N LYS A 142 -29.73 -7.97 -4.17
CA LYS A 142 -30.92 -8.72 -4.57
C LYS A 142 -30.65 -9.50 -5.84
N VAL A 143 -30.66 -10.82 -5.74
CA VAL A 143 -30.57 -11.71 -6.90
C VAL A 143 -31.95 -12.27 -7.17
N ILE A 144 -32.42 -12.11 -8.41
CA ILE A 144 -33.61 -12.80 -8.89
C ILE A 144 -33.18 -14.22 -9.24
N GLU A 145 -33.52 -15.18 -8.40
CA GLU A 145 -33.24 -16.59 -8.66
C GLU A 145 -34.50 -17.28 -9.17
N ILE A 146 -34.37 -17.99 -10.30
CA ILE A 146 -35.41 -18.91 -10.78
C ILE A 146 -35.10 -20.25 -10.12
N HIS A 147 -35.78 -20.55 -9.02
CA HIS A 147 -35.68 -21.85 -8.37
C HIS A 147 -36.49 -22.90 -9.17
N PRO A 148 -35.91 -24.02 -9.63
CA PRO A 148 -36.71 -25.17 -10.03
C PRO A 148 -37.09 -25.92 -8.74
N PRO A 149 -38.27 -25.67 -8.12
CA PRO A 149 -39.63 -25.93 -8.65
C PRO A 149 -40.62 -24.75 -8.54
N LEU A 150 -40.17 -23.54 -8.21
CA LEU A 150 -41.00 -22.36 -8.03
C LEU A 150 -41.19 -21.63 -9.36
N LYS A 151 -42.44 -21.49 -9.81
CA LYS A 151 -42.78 -20.80 -11.07
C LYS A 151 -42.67 -19.27 -11.00
N VAL A 152 -42.34 -18.70 -9.84
CA VAL A 152 -42.30 -17.25 -9.62
C VAL A 152 -40.88 -16.85 -9.18
N PRO A 153 -40.24 -15.86 -9.83
CA PRO A 153 -38.95 -15.35 -9.39
C PRO A 153 -39.08 -14.71 -8.01
N GLU A 154 -38.30 -15.18 -7.04
CA GLU A 154 -38.22 -14.57 -5.71
C GLU A 154 -36.96 -13.69 -5.64
N SER A 155 -37.11 -12.47 -5.13
CA SER A 155 -35.98 -11.59 -4.84
C SER A 155 -35.28 -12.11 -3.58
N VAL A 156 -34.14 -12.77 -3.75
CA VAL A 156 -33.33 -13.26 -2.63
C VAL A 156 -32.31 -12.21 -2.23
N ASP A 157 -32.33 -11.82 -0.95
CA ASP A 157 -31.24 -11.06 -0.35
C ASP A 157 -30.06 -12.00 -0.13
N LEU A 158 -29.00 -11.76 -0.91
CA LEU A 158 -27.80 -12.61 -0.91
C LEU A 158 -27.15 -12.65 0.47
N ILE A 159 -27.18 -11.56 1.24
CA ILE A 159 -26.45 -11.46 2.50
C ILE A 159 -27.12 -12.29 3.59
N HIS A 160 -28.46 -12.25 3.62
CA HIS A 160 -29.24 -12.94 4.64
C HIS A 160 -29.41 -14.45 4.37
N LYS A 161 -29.34 -14.89 3.11
CA LYS A 161 -29.50 -16.31 2.73
C LYS A 161 -28.17 -17.00 2.35
N PHE A 162 -27.02 -16.33 2.46
CA PHE A 162 -25.74 -16.96 2.16
C PHE A 162 -25.35 -18.00 3.22
N VAL A 163 -25.03 -19.20 2.75
CA VAL A 163 -24.42 -20.25 3.59
C VAL A 163 -22.94 -20.31 3.26
N ASP A 164 -22.10 -20.26 4.28
CA ASP A 164 -20.65 -20.31 4.10
C ASP A 164 -20.21 -21.62 3.45
N LEU A 165 -19.46 -21.50 2.36
CA LEU A 165 -18.86 -22.63 1.69
C LEU A 165 -17.66 -23.14 2.48
N CYS A 166 -17.49 -24.45 2.55
CA CYS A 166 -16.26 -25.05 3.04
C CYS A 166 -15.16 -24.80 2.01
N ILE A 167 -14.14 -24.02 2.39
CA ILE A 167 -13.01 -23.65 1.53
C ILE A 167 -11.77 -24.36 2.05
N VAL A 168 -10.99 -24.96 1.16
CA VAL A 168 -9.84 -25.81 1.52
C VAL A 168 -8.62 -25.43 0.68
N ASP A 169 -7.41 -25.59 1.24
CA ASP A 169 -6.17 -25.27 0.51
C ASP A 169 -5.87 -26.35 -0.54
N ALA A 170 -5.76 -25.92 -1.81
CA ALA A 170 -5.43 -26.77 -2.96
C ALA A 170 -4.08 -27.50 -2.83
N VAL A 171 -3.08 -26.88 -2.20
CA VAL A 171 -1.72 -27.42 -2.11
C VAL A 171 -1.65 -28.59 -1.12
N LYS A 172 -2.45 -28.53 -0.05
CA LYS A 172 -2.63 -29.65 0.88
C LYS A 172 -3.51 -30.77 0.31
N THR A 173 -4.24 -30.52 -0.78
CA THR A 173 -5.21 -31.44 -1.38
C THR A 173 -4.72 -32.10 -2.66
N GLN A 174 -3.43 -32.00 -3.02
CA GLN A 174 -2.84 -32.71 -4.16
C GLN A 174 -2.88 -34.24 -3.96
N MET A 175 -4.03 -34.86 -4.19
CA MET A 175 -4.17 -36.27 -4.52
C MET A 175 -5.55 -36.52 -5.17
N ASN A 176 -5.47 -36.78 -6.47
CA ASN A 176 -6.43 -37.50 -7.32
C ASN A 176 -7.64 -36.71 -7.83
N ALA A 177 -7.44 -36.10 -9.01
CA ALA A 177 -8.48 -35.51 -9.84
C ALA A 177 -9.20 -36.54 -10.75
N VAL A 178 -9.16 -37.85 -10.44
CA VAL A 178 -9.70 -38.88 -11.34
C VAL A 178 -10.55 -39.92 -10.59
N CYS A 179 -11.84 -39.91 -10.97
CA CYS A 179 -12.81 -41.01 -11.11
C CYS A 179 -13.38 -41.75 -9.87
N ASN A 180 -14.72 -41.88 -9.91
CA ASN A 180 -15.60 -42.87 -9.26
C ASN A 180 -15.23 -43.31 -7.83
N VAL A 181 -15.39 -42.39 -6.88
CA VAL A 181 -15.29 -42.69 -5.45
C VAL A 181 -16.69 -43.01 -4.93
N GLU A 182 -16.85 -44.13 -4.22
CA GLU A 182 -18.08 -44.45 -3.51
C GLU A 182 -18.48 -43.26 -2.63
N ARG A 183 -19.77 -42.87 -2.61
CA ARG A 183 -20.25 -41.67 -1.88
C ARG A 183 -19.69 -41.56 -0.45
N LYS A 184 -19.46 -42.69 0.20
CA LYS A 184 -18.96 -42.79 1.57
C LYS A 184 -17.50 -42.35 1.68
N GLU A 185 -16.63 -42.86 0.83
CA GLU A 185 -15.22 -42.44 0.74
C GLU A 185 -15.10 -40.96 0.33
N PHE A 186 -15.99 -40.46 -0.54
CA PHE A 186 -16.03 -39.05 -0.89
C PHE A 186 -16.37 -38.18 0.33
N LEU A 187 -17.38 -38.56 1.11
CA LEU A 187 -17.79 -37.84 2.32
C LEU A 187 -16.70 -37.88 3.40
N GLU A 188 -16.10 -39.05 3.65
CA GLU A 188 -14.98 -39.19 4.60
C GLU A 188 -13.79 -38.30 4.19
N LYS A 189 -13.49 -38.22 2.88
CA LYS A 189 -12.48 -37.31 2.35
C LYS A 189 -12.86 -35.85 2.56
N GLN A 190 -14.10 -35.44 2.32
CA GLN A 190 -14.54 -34.06 2.58
C GLN A 190 -14.41 -33.70 4.06
N MET A 191 -14.73 -34.64 4.97
CA MET A 191 -14.63 -34.44 6.42
C MET A 191 -13.18 -34.38 6.92
N SER A 192 -12.22 -34.91 6.15
CA SER A 192 -10.79 -34.90 6.50
C SER A 192 -10.09 -33.57 6.23
N TYR A 193 -10.71 -32.69 5.42
CA TYR A 193 -10.10 -31.42 5.09
C TYR A 193 -10.18 -30.42 6.24
N THR A 194 -9.12 -29.66 6.44
CA THR A 194 -9.13 -28.51 7.34
C THR A 194 -9.77 -27.33 6.63
N PRO A 195 -10.97 -26.88 7.04
CA PRO A 195 -11.61 -25.73 6.43
C PRO A 195 -10.80 -24.46 6.73
N ILE A 196 -10.70 -23.58 5.74
CA ILE A 196 -10.18 -22.23 5.88
C ILE A 196 -11.39 -21.31 6.13
N PRO A 197 -11.42 -20.59 7.25
CA PRO A 197 -12.46 -19.60 7.49
C PRO A 197 -12.49 -18.54 6.39
N TYR A 198 -13.69 -18.11 5.99
CA TYR A 198 -13.88 -17.11 4.93
C TYR A 198 -13.07 -15.83 5.16
N SER A 199 -13.03 -15.34 6.40
CA SER A 199 -12.27 -14.15 6.80
C SER A 199 -10.76 -14.30 6.60
N GLU A 200 -10.21 -15.51 6.74
CA GLU A 200 -8.77 -15.76 6.66
C GLU A 200 -8.24 -15.82 5.22
N ILE A 201 -9.12 -16.11 4.25
CA ILE A 201 -8.77 -16.19 2.82
C ILE A 201 -8.13 -14.89 2.35
N PHE A 202 -8.62 -13.77 2.89
CA PHE A 202 -8.26 -12.42 2.48
C PHE A 202 -7.25 -11.73 3.40
N MET A 203 -6.80 -12.40 4.45
CA MET A 203 -5.83 -11.85 5.40
C MET A 203 -4.38 -12.10 5.00
N LYS A 204 -4.11 -13.09 4.14
CA LYS A 204 -2.76 -13.38 3.65
C LYS A 204 -2.49 -12.55 2.40
N GLU A 205 -1.33 -11.89 2.35
CA GLU A 205 -0.84 -11.18 1.17
C GLU A 205 -0.51 -12.18 0.05
N LYS A 206 -1.54 -12.59 -0.70
CA LYS A 206 -1.39 -13.37 -1.93
C LYS A 206 -1.66 -12.45 -3.10
N SER A 207 -0.74 -12.42 -4.07
CA SER A 207 -0.92 -11.67 -5.31
C SER A 207 -2.02 -12.26 -6.20
N VAL A 208 -2.24 -13.58 -6.13
CA VAL A 208 -3.24 -14.30 -6.92
C VAL A 208 -3.90 -15.39 -6.08
N LEU A 209 -5.24 -15.49 -6.18
CA LEU A 209 -6.03 -16.57 -5.60
C LEU A 209 -6.89 -17.23 -6.69
N LEU A 210 -6.76 -18.55 -6.85
CA LEU A 210 -7.61 -19.34 -7.74
C LEU A 210 -8.62 -20.13 -6.91
N ILE A 211 -9.91 -19.93 -7.18
CA ILE A 211 -11.00 -20.70 -6.57
C ILE A 211 -11.48 -21.73 -7.59
N SER A 212 -11.26 -23.01 -7.29
CA SER A 212 -11.69 -24.14 -8.12
C SER A 212 -12.78 -24.96 -7.43
N GLY A 213 -13.52 -25.75 -8.21
CA GLY A 213 -14.59 -26.63 -7.69
C GLY A 213 -15.57 -27.05 -8.78
N ILE A 214 -16.43 -28.01 -8.47
CA ILE A 214 -17.42 -28.55 -9.42
C ILE A 214 -18.42 -27.49 -9.92
N ALA A 215 -19.05 -27.74 -11.07
CA ALA A 215 -20.09 -26.88 -11.60
C ALA A 215 -21.25 -26.74 -10.59
N GLY A 216 -21.84 -25.55 -10.49
CA GLY A 216 -22.98 -25.30 -9.59
C GLY A 216 -22.65 -25.11 -8.11
N ILE A 217 -21.41 -25.36 -7.64
CA ILE A 217 -21.04 -25.28 -6.21
C ILE A 217 -21.08 -23.87 -5.58
N GLY A 218 -21.46 -22.84 -6.34
CA GLY A 218 -21.60 -21.47 -5.80
C GLY A 218 -20.36 -20.58 -5.91
N LYS A 219 -19.34 -20.92 -6.71
CA LYS A 219 -18.14 -20.05 -6.91
C LYS A 219 -18.48 -18.61 -7.30
N THR A 220 -19.42 -18.42 -8.23
CA THR A 220 -19.87 -17.07 -8.65
C THR A 220 -20.60 -16.34 -7.53
N TRP A 221 -21.40 -17.07 -6.74
CA TRP A 221 -22.12 -16.53 -5.60
C TRP A 221 -21.16 -16.07 -4.49
N LEU A 222 -20.13 -16.87 -4.20
CA LEU A 222 -19.06 -16.51 -3.29
C LEU A 222 -18.36 -15.20 -3.70
N LEU A 223 -18.00 -15.06 -4.98
CA LEU A 223 -17.36 -13.83 -5.47
C LEU A 223 -18.29 -12.60 -5.33
N ARG A 224 -19.58 -12.75 -5.61
CA ARG A 224 -20.56 -11.66 -5.41
C ARG A 224 -20.72 -11.29 -3.94
N LYS A 225 -20.73 -12.30 -3.04
CA LYS A 225 -20.74 -12.06 -1.59
C LYS A 225 -19.52 -11.26 -1.16
N CYS A 226 -18.32 -11.55 -1.69
CA CYS A 226 -17.12 -10.76 -1.42
C CYS A 226 -17.28 -9.28 -1.83
N LEU A 227 -17.91 -8.99 -2.97
CA LEU A 227 -18.15 -7.61 -3.41
C LEU A 227 -19.08 -6.87 -2.44
N LEU A 228 -20.13 -7.55 -1.96
CA LEU A 228 -21.05 -6.98 -0.97
C LEU A 228 -20.36 -6.74 0.37
N ASP A 229 -19.56 -7.71 0.84
CA ASP A 229 -18.84 -7.59 2.11
C ASP A 229 -17.77 -6.51 2.06
N TRP A 230 -17.07 -6.35 0.94
CA TRP A 230 -16.18 -5.22 0.71
C TRP A 230 -16.94 -3.88 0.71
N SER A 231 -18.11 -3.85 0.08
CA SER A 231 -18.96 -2.65 0.03
C SER A 231 -19.47 -2.24 1.41
N LYS A 232 -19.70 -3.21 2.30
CA LYS A 232 -20.05 -3.00 3.72
C LYS A 232 -18.83 -2.87 4.64
N ASN A 233 -17.61 -2.79 4.10
CA ASN A 233 -16.34 -2.67 4.83
C ASN A 233 -16.04 -3.83 5.80
N LEU A 234 -16.53 -5.03 5.50
CA LEU A 234 -16.32 -6.24 6.30
C LEU A 234 -14.98 -6.93 5.95
N ILE A 235 -14.60 -6.90 4.66
CA ILE A 235 -13.35 -7.46 4.13
C ILE A 235 -12.54 -6.43 3.36
N TRP A 236 -11.26 -6.71 3.10
CA TRP A 236 -10.35 -5.89 2.26
C TRP A 236 -10.33 -4.39 2.61
N LYS A 237 -10.24 -4.07 3.91
CA LYS A 237 -10.27 -2.68 4.42
C LYS A 237 -9.13 -1.78 3.90
N ASN A 238 -8.03 -2.41 3.47
CA ASN A 238 -6.85 -1.78 2.88
C ASN A 238 -6.91 -1.70 1.34
N VAL A 239 -8.02 -2.10 0.71
CA VAL A 239 -8.20 -2.06 -0.74
C VAL A 239 -9.14 -0.94 -1.13
N GLU A 240 -8.62 0.05 -1.86
CA GLU A 240 -9.37 1.25 -2.25
C GLU A 240 -10.41 0.97 -3.35
N LEU A 241 -10.09 0.11 -4.32
CA LEU A 241 -10.93 -0.17 -5.48
C LEU A 241 -10.97 -1.68 -5.76
N VAL A 242 -12.16 -2.21 -6.03
CA VAL A 242 -12.37 -3.61 -6.41
C VAL A 242 -13.16 -3.66 -7.71
N PHE A 243 -12.62 -4.32 -8.72
CA PHE A 243 -13.25 -4.48 -10.04
C PHE A 243 -13.68 -5.93 -10.25
N TYR A 244 -14.95 -6.11 -10.59
CA TYR A 244 -15.50 -7.42 -10.94
C TYR A 244 -15.64 -7.60 -12.45
N LEU A 245 -14.98 -8.62 -12.99
CA LEU A 245 -14.96 -8.91 -14.41
C LEU A 245 -15.79 -10.17 -14.70
N GLU A 246 -16.99 -9.98 -15.25
CA GLU A 246 -17.81 -11.08 -15.73
C GLU A 246 -17.37 -11.52 -17.13
N TYR A 247 -16.53 -12.56 -17.21
CA TYR A 247 -15.98 -13.06 -18.47
C TYR A 247 -17.04 -13.35 -19.56
N ARG A 248 -18.24 -13.80 -19.15
CA ARG A 248 -19.38 -14.07 -20.05
C ARG A 248 -19.91 -12.85 -20.80
N ARG A 249 -19.59 -11.62 -20.37
CA ARG A 249 -20.03 -10.38 -21.02
C ARG A 249 -19.05 -9.85 -22.06
N TYR A 250 -17.78 -10.24 -22.00
CA TYR A 250 -16.70 -9.65 -22.81
C TYR A 250 -16.33 -10.45 -24.07
N PHE A 251 -16.69 -11.74 -24.13
CA PHE A 251 -16.49 -12.59 -25.30
C PHE A 251 -17.87 -13.04 -25.80
N LYS A 252 -18.44 -12.27 -26.73
CA LYS A 252 -19.59 -12.66 -27.54
C LYS A 252 -19.15 -12.82 -28.98
#